data_AF-A0A961XIV6-F1
#
_entry.id   AF-A0A961XIV6-F1
#
_cell.length_a   1.000
_cell.length_b   1.000
_cell.length_c   1.000
_cell.angle_alpha   90.00
_cell.angle_beta   90.00
_cell.angle_gamma   90.00
#
_symmetry.space_group_name_H-M   'P 1'
#
loop_
_entity.id
_entity.type
_entity.pdbx_description
1 polymer ?
#
loop_
_entity_poly.entity_id
_entity_poly.type
_entity_poly.pdbx_seq_one_letter_code
_entity_poly.pdbx_strand_id
1 'polypeptide(L)' 'MAARDLLRAGRHSVASASFEVGYESPTHFSRDYQRKFATAPSRESSSALEIA' A
#
# COMPACT_ATOMS: atom_id res chain seq x y z
N MET A 1 4.99 -12.59 0.28
CA MET A 1 3.88 -12.07 1.10
C MET A 1 3.09 -11.08 0.25
N ALA A 2 1.76 -10.98 0.39
CA ALA A 2 0.97 -10.06 -0.44
C ALA A 2 0.87 -8.67 0.20
N ALA A 3 1.02 -7.61 -0.59
CA ALA A 3 1.04 -6.25 -0.06
C ALA A 3 -0.27 -5.86 0.65
N ARG A 4 -1.40 -6.37 0.14
CA ARG A 4 -2.72 -6.18 0.75
C ARG A 4 -2.81 -6.73 2.18
N ASP A 5 -2.20 -7.87 2.45
CA ASP A 5 -2.19 -8.46 3.80
C ASP A 5 -1.35 -7.61 4.76
N LEU A 6 -0.22 -7.07 4.30
CA LEU A 6 0.61 -6.15 5.09
C LEU A 6 -0.14 -4.87 5.46
N LEU A 7 -0.91 -4.31 4.51
CA LEU A 7 -1.73 -3.12 4.74
C LEU A 7 -2.87 -3.43 5.71
N ARG A 8 -3.57 -4.56 5.53
CA ARG A 8 -4.68 -5.01 6.39
C ARG A 8 -4.27 -5.39 7.80
N ALA A 9 -3.05 -5.90 7.97
CA ALA A 9 -2.49 -6.15 9.28
C ALA A 9 -2.32 -4.86 10.09
N GLY A 10 -2.42 -3.68 9.46
CA GLY A 10 -2.37 -2.37 10.14
C GLY A 10 -1.00 -1.99 10.67
N ARG A 11 0.02 -2.82 10.43
CA ARG A 11 1.39 -2.63 10.95
C ARG A 11 2.34 -2.00 9.92
N HIS A 12 1.92 -1.93 8.66
CA HIS A 12 2.75 -1.42 7.56
C HIS A 12 2.10 -0.21 6.88
N SER A 13 2.92 0.82 6.65
CA SER A 13 2.56 1.92 5.76
C SER A 13 2.58 1.46 4.30
N VAL A 14 1.92 2.22 3.42
CA VAL A 14 1.93 1.96 1.96
C VAL A 14 3.35 1.85 1.42
N ALA A 15 4.27 2.70 1.89
CA ALA A 15 5.66 2.68 1.47
C ALA A 15 6.37 1.40 1.93
N SER A 16 6.27 1.04 3.22
CA SER A 16 6.89 -0.19 3.73
C SER A 16 6.34 -1.43 3.01
N ALA A 17 5.03 -1.53 2.85
CA ALA A 17 4.40 -2.62 2.13
C ALA A 17 4.87 -2.69 0.66
N SER A 18 5.10 -1.54 0.00
CA SER A 18 5.61 -1.50 -1.37
C SER A 18 7.04 -2.05 -1.48
N PHE A 19 7.93 -1.70 -0.57
CA PHE A 19 9.31 -2.18 -0.59
C PHE A 19 9.37 -3.68 -0.27
N GLU A 20 8.54 -4.15 0.65
CA GLU A 20 8.51 -5.54 1.08
C GLU A 20 7.98 -6.51 0.02
N VAL A 21 7.16 -6.02 -0.91
CA VAL A 21 6.73 -6.80 -2.09
C VAL A 21 7.59 -6.58 -3.34
N GLY A 22 8.68 -5.81 -3.22
CA GLY A 22 9.68 -5.63 -4.27
C GLY A 22 9.41 -4.47 -5.24
N TYR A 23 8.55 -3.51 -4.90
CA TYR A 23 8.42 -2.28 -5.67
C TYR A 23 9.51 -1.29 -5.24
N GLU A 24 10.17 -0.68 -6.21
CA GLU A 24 11.18 0.35 -5.97
C GLU A 24 10.56 1.72 -5.64
N SER A 25 9.25 1.90 -5.88
CA SER A 25 8.56 3.17 -5.65
C SER A 25 7.15 2.96 -5.09
N PRO A 26 6.80 3.60 -3.95
CA PRO A 26 5.45 3.59 -3.38
C PRO A 26 4.38 4.18 -4.33
N THR A 27 4.76 5.12 -5.18
CA THR A 27 3.86 5.72 -6.19
C THR A 27 3.53 4.72 -7.30
N HIS A 28 4.53 3.97 -7.79
CA HIS A 28 4.31 2.92 -8.77
C HIS A 28 3.41 1.82 -8.18
N PHE A 29 3.72 1.39 -6.97
CA PHE A 29 2.91 0.45 -6.20
C PHE A 29 1.46 0.91 -6.07
N SER A 30 1.23 2.18 -5.70
CA SER A 30 -0.12 2.69 -5.50
C SER A 30 -0.97 2.71 -6.76
N ARG A 31 -0.38 3.02 -7.92
CA ARG A 31 -1.08 3.00 -9.21
C ARG A 31 -1.44 1.57 -9.62
N ASP A 32 -0.51 0.64 -9.44
CA ASP A 32 -0.71 -0.75 -9.82
C ASP A 32 -1.71 -1.46 -8.87
N TYR A 33 -1.62 -1.16 -7.58
CA TYR A 33 -2.57 -1.60 -6.56
C TYR A 33 -3.99 -1.11 -6.86
N GLN A 34 -4.16 0.17 -7.21
CA GLN A 34 -5.47 0.71 -7.60
C GLN A 34 -6.01 0.04 -8.86
N ARG A 35 -5.18 -0.26 -9.86
CA ARG A 35 -5.62 -0.99 -11.06
C ARG A 35 -6.04 -2.42 -10.74
N LYS A 36 -5.34 -3.08 -9.82
CA LYS A 36 -5.57 -4.49 -9.47
C LYS A 36 -6.76 -4.70 -8.52
N PHE A 37 -6.98 -3.78 -7.58
CA PHE A 37 -7.96 -3.93 -6.50
C PHE A 37 -9.05 -2.87 -6.49
N ALA A 38 -9.05 -1.94 -7.44
CA ALA A 38 -9.99 -0.81 -7.54
C ALA A 38 -10.10 0.03 -6.24
N THR A 39 -9.09 -0.07 -5.37
CA THR A 39 -9.05 0.58 -4.05
C THR A 39 -7.64 1.11 -3.83
N ALA A 40 -7.53 2.32 -3.26
CA ALA A 40 -6.23 2.88 -2.91
C ALA A 40 -5.59 2.11 -1.73
N PRO A 41 -4.29 1.79 -1.78
CA PRO A 41 -3.63 1.11 -0.66
C PRO A 41 -3.67 1.93 0.64
N SER A 42 -3.76 3.26 0.56
CA SER A 42 -3.94 4.15 1.72
C SER A 42 -5.29 3.98 2.42
N ARG A 43 -6.31 3.42 1.74
CA ARG A 43 -7.60 3.08 2.37
C ARG A 43 -7.55 1.73 3.08
N GLU A 44 -6.70 0.83 2.63
CA GLU A 44 -6.51 -0.50 3.21
C GLU A 44 -5.50 -0.49 4.36
N SER A 45 -4.49 0.39 4.30
CA SER A 45 -3.62 0.66 5.43
C SER A 45 -4.26 1.65 6.38
N SER A 46 -4.47 1.22 7.62
CA SER A 46 -5.03 2.07 8.68
C SER A 46 -4.13 3.26 9.08
N SER A 47 -2.97 3.43 8.44
CA SER A 47 -1.90 4.35 8.85
C SER A 47 -1.67 5.57 7.94
N ALA A 48 -2.42 5.79 6.86
CA ALA A 48 -2.09 6.88 5.92
C ALA A 48 -3.30 7.74 5.49
N LEU A 49 -3.82 8.51 6.44
CA LEU A 49 -4.46 9.79 6.18
C LEU A 49 -3.44 10.89 6.53
N GLU A 50 -2.48 11.14 5.65
CA GLU A 50 -1.64 12.34 5.77
C GLU A 50 -1.37 12.89 4.38
N ILE A 51 -2.36 13.61 3.86
CA ILE A 51 -2.17 14.74 2.93
C ILE A 51 -3.24 15.76 3.37
N ALA A 52 -2.84 16.66 4.28
CA ALA A 52 -3.49 17.93 4.54
C ALA A 52 -2.69 19.03 3.83
#